data_AF-A0A329U964-F1
#
_entry.id   AF-A0A329U964-F1
#
_cell.length_a   1.000
_cell.length_b   1.000
_cell.length_c   1.000
_cell.angle_alpha   90.00
_cell.angle_beta   90.00
_cell.angle_gamma   90.00
#
_symmetry.space_group_name_H-M   'P 1'
#
loop_
_entity.id
_entity.type
_entity.pdbx_description
1 polymer ?
#
loop_
_entity_poly.entity_id
_entity_poly.type
_entity_poly.pdbx_seq_one_letter_code
_entity_poly.pdbx_strand_id
1 'polypeptide(L)'
;MQGVLLSEPLPDGTYHISFESDKVWVGERKNTINDAVVYDYDRYTAPEIEALSEGDTIATHLNGTEEITALTVESVERENNYVTINGGIEEGGIDLCKEDDHYRTLTWDDFPVYYEVGVAKQLVMADDIELSDGAADFEADPVIVKGDRAVCDAMSNEEDGYGWNAGNTTVTIQNGEVTHVDRIWVP
;
A
#
# COMPACT_ATOMS: atom_id res chain seq x y z
N MET A 1 13.12 -11.82 6.65
CA MET A 1 12.31 -13.00 6.30
C MET A 1 12.38 -13.18 4.79
N GLN A 2 12.30 -14.41 4.25
CA GLN A 2 12.12 -14.59 2.80
C GLN A 2 10.61 -14.53 2.55
N GLY A 3 10.11 -13.37 2.14
CA GLY A 3 8.69 -13.19 1.79
C GLY A 3 8.26 -14.17 0.69
N VAL A 4 6.96 -14.47 0.62
CA VAL A 4 6.37 -15.31 -0.43
C VAL A 4 6.65 -14.67 -1.79
N LEU A 5 7.18 -15.44 -2.75
CA LEU A 5 7.33 -14.95 -4.13
C LEU A 5 5.95 -14.91 -4.79
N LEU A 6 5.57 -13.76 -5.33
CA LEU A 6 4.32 -13.60 -6.07
C LEU A 6 4.47 -14.13 -7.50
N SER A 7 3.35 -14.51 -8.11
CA SER A 7 3.33 -14.92 -9.51
C SER A 7 3.64 -13.72 -10.41
N GLU A 8 4.48 -13.93 -11.41
CA GLU A 8 4.76 -12.94 -12.46
C GLU A 8 4.14 -13.36 -13.80
N PRO A 9 3.47 -12.42 -14.50
CA PRO A 9 3.24 -11.03 -14.11
C PRO A 9 2.14 -10.88 -13.03
N LEU A 10 2.20 -9.80 -12.25
CA LEU A 10 1.08 -9.40 -11.40
C LEU A 10 -0.16 -9.13 -12.28
N PRO A 11 -1.38 -9.46 -11.80
CA PRO A 11 -2.61 -9.08 -12.50
C PRO A 11 -2.73 -7.56 -12.70
N ASP A 12 -3.61 -7.16 -13.62
CA ASP A 12 -3.94 -5.75 -13.80
C ASP A 12 -4.58 -5.18 -12.51
N GLY A 13 -4.11 -4.02 -12.09
CA GLY A 13 -4.53 -3.39 -10.84
C GLY A 13 -3.55 -2.36 -10.32
N THR A 14 -3.90 -1.74 -9.19
CA THR A 14 -3.04 -0.79 -8.47
C THR A 14 -2.58 -1.42 -7.17
N TYR A 15 -1.29 -1.36 -6.90
CA TYR A 15 -0.64 -2.03 -5.77
C TYR A 15 0.17 -1.05 -4.95
N HIS A 16 0.09 -1.16 -3.63
CA HIS A 16 1.04 -0.53 -2.72
C HIS A 16 2.33 -1.33 -2.69
N ILE A 17 3.46 -0.66 -2.90
CA ILE A 17 4.76 -1.34 -2.94
C ILE A 17 5.83 -0.58 -2.15
N SER A 18 6.87 -1.30 -1.74
CA SER A 18 8.15 -0.72 -1.34
C SER A 18 9.27 -1.34 -2.15
N PHE A 19 10.33 -0.57 -2.39
CA PHE A 19 11.55 -1.07 -3.02
C PHE A 19 12.72 -0.13 -2.71
N GLU A 20 13.93 -0.67 -2.75
CA GLU A 20 15.14 0.13 -2.64
C GLU A 20 15.48 0.74 -4.01
N SER A 21 15.93 2.00 -4.05
CA SER A 21 16.25 2.70 -5.30
C SER A 21 17.32 1.97 -6.15
N ASP A 22 18.20 1.19 -5.51
CA ASP A 22 19.21 0.36 -6.16
C ASP A 22 18.65 -0.90 -6.86
N LYS A 23 17.35 -1.18 -6.70
CA LYS A 23 16.64 -2.27 -7.37
C LYS A 23 15.94 -1.83 -8.65
N VAL A 24 15.93 -0.54 -8.94
CA VAL A 24 15.44 0.00 -10.22
C VAL A 24 16.55 -0.15 -11.26
N TRP A 25 16.33 -0.99 -12.27
CA TRP A 25 17.37 -1.42 -13.22
C TRP A 25 17.05 -1.03 -14.65
N VAL A 26 18.09 -0.55 -15.32
CA VAL A 26 18.09 -0.28 -16.77
C VAL A 26 18.51 -1.56 -17.50
N GLY A 27 17.56 -2.21 -18.15
CA GLY A 27 17.84 -3.43 -18.92
C GLY A 27 18.23 -3.13 -20.37
N GLU A 28 18.79 -4.13 -21.07
CA GLU A 28 19.11 -4.01 -22.50
C GLU A 28 17.88 -3.84 -23.40
N ARG A 29 16.69 -4.22 -22.91
CA ARG A 29 15.42 -4.19 -23.66
C ARG A 29 14.29 -3.45 -22.95
N LYS A 30 14.20 -3.60 -21.63
CA LYS A 30 13.16 -3.02 -20.78
C LYS A 30 13.76 -2.67 -19.43
N ASN A 31 13.26 -1.60 -18.81
CA ASN A 31 13.62 -1.25 -17.44
C ASN A 31 12.70 -2.00 -16.46
N THR A 32 13.22 -2.28 -15.27
CA THR A 32 12.46 -3.03 -14.26
C THR A 32 12.63 -2.45 -12.87
N ILE A 33 11.61 -2.61 -12.03
CA ILE A 33 11.77 -2.59 -10.57
C ILE A 33 11.99 -4.04 -10.15
N ASN A 34 13.17 -4.34 -9.60
CA ASN A 34 13.45 -5.66 -9.07
C ASN A 34 13.09 -5.70 -7.59
N ASP A 35 12.68 -6.88 -7.10
CA ASP A 35 12.48 -7.11 -5.67
C ASP A 35 11.56 -6.08 -4.98
N ALA A 36 10.40 -5.80 -5.56
CA ALA A 36 9.40 -4.94 -4.94
C ALA A 36 8.57 -5.76 -3.94
N VAL A 37 8.49 -5.30 -2.69
CA VAL A 37 7.57 -5.89 -1.71
C VAL A 37 6.19 -5.30 -1.98
N VAL A 38 5.18 -6.16 -2.11
CA VAL A 38 3.78 -5.80 -2.34
C VAL A 38 3.04 -5.87 -1.02
N TYR A 39 2.23 -4.85 -0.77
CA TYR A 39 1.45 -4.70 0.45
C TYR A 39 -0.04 -4.66 0.14
N ASP A 40 -0.82 -5.07 1.13
CA ASP A 40 -2.25 -4.87 1.18
C ASP A 40 -2.65 -4.43 2.59
N TYR A 41 -3.92 -4.11 2.77
CA TYR A 41 -4.52 -3.77 4.06
C TYR A 41 -5.94 -4.31 4.14
N ASP A 42 -6.43 -4.51 5.36
CA ASP A 42 -7.75 -5.08 5.56
C ASP A 42 -8.83 -4.08 5.15
N ARG A 43 -9.82 -4.59 4.39
CA ARG A 43 -11.02 -3.87 3.99
C ARG A 43 -12.23 -4.70 4.33
N TYR A 44 -13.25 -4.05 4.88
CA TYR A 44 -14.50 -4.68 5.29
C TYR A 44 -15.66 -3.93 4.66
N THR A 45 -16.72 -4.63 4.26
CA THR A 45 -17.88 -3.92 3.72
C THR A 45 -18.52 -3.08 4.81
N ALA A 46 -19.05 -1.90 4.46
CA ALA A 46 -19.72 -1.05 5.44
C ALA A 46 -20.84 -1.78 6.21
N PRO A 47 -21.71 -2.60 5.57
CA PRO A 47 -22.73 -3.35 6.30
C PRO A 47 -22.18 -4.35 7.33
N GLU A 48 -21.02 -4.98 7.08
CA GLU A 48 -20.40 -5.91 8.04
C GLU A 48 -19.96 -5.18 9.32
N ILE A 49 -19.31 -4.02 9.18
CA ILE A 49 -18.83 -3.22 10.32
C ILE A 49 -19.98 -2.50 11.03
N GLU A 50 -20.96 -2.00 10.29
CA GLU A 50 -22.13 -1.32 10.85
C GLU A 50 -23.03 -2.29 11.66
N ALA A 51 -23.04 -3.58 11.31
CA ALA A 51 -23.77 -4.62 12.04
C ALA A 51 -22.98 -5.24 13.20
N LEU A 52 -21.66 -5.02 13.27
CA LEU A 52 -20.77 -5.65 14.25
C LEU A 52 -21.11 -5.26 15.69
N SER A 53 -21.13 -6.23 16.59
CA SER A 53 -21.53 -6.06 17.99
C SER A 53 -20.63 -6.85 18.95
N GLU A 54 -20.71 -6.53 20.24
CA GLU A 54 -19.97 -7.27 21.28
C GLU A 54 -20.29 -8.77 21.24
N GLY A 55 -19.25 -9.59 21.27
CA GLY A 55 -19.31 -11.05 21.13
C GLY A 55 -19.14 -11.57 19.71
N ASP A 56 -19.22 -10.70 18.68
CA ASP A 56 -18.88 -11.07 17.31
C ASP A 56 -17.37 -11.26 17.13
N THR A 57 -16.95 -11.72 15.95
CA THR A 57 -15.53 -11.91 15.60
C THR A 57 -15.24 -11.26 14.27
N ILE A 58 -14.11 -10.55 14.19
CA ILE A 58 -13.59 -9.95 12.97
C ILE A 58 -12.21 -10.54 12.65
N ALA A 59 -11.97 -10.88 11.38
CA ALA A 59 -10.67 -11.36 10.92
C ALA A 59 -9.80 -10.17 10.51
N THR A 60 -8.62 -10.00 11.08
CA THR A 60 -7.75 -8.84 10.83
C THR A 60 -6.26 -9.14 11.01
N HIS A 61 -5.41 -8.42 10.29
CA HIS A 61 -3.97 -8.37 10.45
C HIS A 61 -3.58 -7.30 11.48
N LEU A 62 -3.49 -7.71 12.75
CA LEU A 62 -3.16 -6.79 13.84
C LEU A 62 -1.75 -6.21 13.65
N ASN A 63 -1.61 -4.88 13.76
CA ASN A 63 -0.33 -4.18 13.66
C ASN A 63 0.49 -4.52 12.39
N GLY A 64 -0.19 -4.87 11.29
CA GLY A 64 0.45 -5.14 9.99
C GLY A 64 1.18 -6.48 9.92
N THR A 65 0.93 -7.40 10.85
CA THR A 65 1.49 -8.76 10.76
C THR A 65 0.86 -9.52 9.60
N GLU A 66 1.61 -10.40 8.94
CA GLU A 66 1.10 -11.27 7.88
C GLU A 66 0.07 -12.32 8.36
N GLU A 67 -0.05 -12.55 9.67
CA GLU A 67 -0.98 -13.53 10.23
C GLU A 67 -2.36 -12.92 10.50
N ILE A 68 -3.39 -13.54 9.93
CA ILE A 68 -4.79 -13.19 10.21
C ILE A 68 -5.15 -13.64 11.63
N THR A 69 -5.63 -12.71 12.43
CA THR A 69 -6.19 -12.93 13.76
C THR A 69 -7.71 -12.85 13.72
N ALA A 70 -8.38 -13.82 14.33
CA ALA A 70 -9.81 -13.75 14.63
C ALA A 70 -10.01 -13.00 15.95
N LEU A 71 -10.23 -11.69 15.88
CA LEU A 71 -10.41 -10.81 17.03
C LEU A 71 -11.86 -10.86 17.51
N THR A 72 -12.07 -11.28 18.76
CA THR A 72 -13.37 -11.19 19.42
C THR A 72 -13.66 -9.73 19.79
N VAL A 73 -14.85 -9.25 19.47
CA VAL A 73 -15.29 -7.88 19.76
C VAL A 73 -15.74 -7.80 21.22
N GLU A 74 -15.05 -7.02 22.02
CA GLU A 74 -15.34 -6.73 23.44
C GLU A 74 -15.93 -5.32 23.62
N SER A 75 -15.61 -4.39 22.74
CA SER A 75 -16.21 -3.06 22.68
C SER A 75 -16.24 -2.51 21.26
N VAL A 76 -17.22 -1.67 20.95
CA VAL A 76 -17.28 -0.93 19.68
C VAL A 76 -17.71 0.51 19.94
N GLU A 77 -16.85 1.45 19.59
CA GLU A 77 -17.11 2.88 19.62
C GLU A 77 -17.24 3.38 18.18
N ARG A 78 -18.21 4.27 17.93
CA ARG A 78 -18.51 4.79 16.60
C ARG A 78 -18.62 6.30 16.66
N GLU A 79 -17.76 6.99 15.93
CA GLU A 79 -17.76 8.45 15.86
C GLU A 79 -17.52 8.91 14.42
N ASN A 80 -18.49 9.63 13.84
CA ASN A 80 -18.46 10.09 12.45
C ASN A 80 -18.22 8.92 11.47
N ASN A 81 -17.09 8.94 10.76
CA ASN A 81 -16.67 7.90 9.83
C ASN A 81 -15.71 6.88 10.46
N TYR A 82 -15.43 6.99 11.77
CA TYR A 82 -14.49 6.14 12.48
C TYR A 82 -15.20 5.11 13.36
N VAL A 83 -14.61 3.92 13.44
CA VAL A 83 -15.04 2.85 14.33
C VAL A 83 -13.81 2.31 15.06
N THR A 84 -13.86 2.35 16.39
CA THR A 84 -12.80 1.82 17.26
C THR A 84 -13.30 0.54 17.90
N ILE A 85 -12.60 -0.57 17.68
CA ILE A 85 -12.90 -1.89 18.23
C ILE A 85 -11.87 -2.21 19.29
N ASN A 86 -12.32 -2.64 20.48
CA ASN A 86 -11.47 -3.06 21.60
C ASN A 86 -10.41 -2.02 22.01
N GLY A 87 -10.80 -0.74 22.07
CA GLY A 87 -9.88 0.34 22.44
C GLY A 87 -8.89 0.74 21.34
N GLY A 88 -9.03 0.20 20.12
CA GLY A 88 -8.23 0.60 18.97
C GLY A 88 -6.82 0.02 18.99
N ILE A 89 -5.97 0.49 18.07
CA ILE A 89 -4.62 -0.05 17.89
C ILE A 89 -3.75 0.08 19.15
N GLU A 90 -3.97 1.12 19.96
CA GLU A 90 -3.22 1.38 21.19
C GLU A 90 -3.47 0.33 22.29
N GLU A 91 -4.65 -0.29 22.29
CA GLU A 91 -5.05 -1.30 23.28
C GLU A 91 -5.04 -2.73 22.72
N GLY A 92 -4.50 -2.92 21.52
CA GLY A 92 -4.44 -4.22 20.83
C GLY A 92 -5.72 -4.60 20.09
N GLY A 93 -6.65 -3.66 19.96
CA GLY A 93 -7.79 -3.71 19.04
C GLY A 93 -7.45 -3.14 17.67
N ILE A 94 -8.47 -2.60 16.98
CA ILE A 94 -8.30 -1.99 15.65
C ILE A 94 -9.13 -0.70 15.54
N ASP A 95 -8.57 0.27 14.84
CA ASP A 95 -9.27 1.47 14.39
C ASP A 95 -9.62 1.35 12.92
N LEU A 96 -10.82 1.78 12.54
CA LEU A 96 -11.35 1.70 11.20
C LEU A 96 -11.82 3.07 10.72
N CYS A 97 -11.57 3.40 9.45
CA CYS A 97 -12.16 4.57 8.80
C CYS A 97 -12.99 4.17 7.59
N LYS A 98 -14.17 4.77 7.46
CA LYS A 98 -15.09 4.56 6.35
C LYS A 98 -14.62 5.33 5.12
N GLU A 99 -14.48 4.60 4.01
CA GLU A 99 -14.23 5.12 2.67
C GLU A 99 -15.32 4.59 1.74
N ASP A 100 -16.18 5.49 1.26
CA ASP A 100 -17.34 5.16 0.42
C ASP A 100 -18.21 4.03 1.00
N ASP A 101 -18.07 2.80 0.48
CA ASP A 101 -18.84 1.60 0.81
C ASP A 101 -18.08 0.57 1.66
N HIS A 102 -16.85 0.88 2.10
CA HIS A 102 -16.02 -0.01 2.90
C HIS A 102 -15.37 0.72 4.09
N TYR A 103 -14.83 -0.06 5.02
CA TYR A 103 -13.95 0.38 6.09
C TYR A 103 -12.56 -0.20 5.85
N ARG A 104 -11.52 0.56 6.17
CA ARG A 104 -10.14 0.07 6.23
C ARG A 104 -9.55 0.22 7.61
N THR A 105 -8.59 -0.65 7.97
CA THR A 105 -7.82 -0.54 9.21
C THR A 105 -6.90 0.67 9.20
N LEU A 106 -6.72 1.30 10.37
CA LEU A 106 -5.88 2.47 10.57
C LEU A 106 -4.72 2.21 11.52
N THR A 107 -3.58 2.79 11.19
CA THR A 107 -2.49 3.06 12.14
C THR A 107 -2.88 4.26 13.00
N TRP A 108 -2.04 4.54 14.01
CA TRP A 108 -2.20 5.72 14.86
C TRP A 108 -2.14 7.06 14.10
N ASP A 109 -1.50 7.07 12.93
CA ASP A 109 -1.34 8.25 12.07
C ASP A 109 -2.36 8.27 10.90
N ASP A 110 -3.50 7.57 11.03
CA ASP A 110 -4.58 7.48 10.03
C ASP A 110 -4.21 6.83 8.67
N PHE A 111 -3.04 6.20 8.59
CA PHE A 111 -2.64 5.42 7.41
C PHE A 111 -3.25 4.02 7.45
N PRO A 112 -3.42 3.34 6.31
CA PRO A 112 -3.80 1.93 6.33
C PRO A 112 -2.79 1.08 7.12
N VAL A 113 -3.28 0.08 7.86
CA VAL A 113 -2.39 -0.93 8.48
C VAL A 113 -1.96 -1.90 7.39
N TYR A 114 -0.85 -1.59 6.73
CA TYR A 114 -0.29 -2.43 5.66
C TYR A 114 0.36 -3.71 6.23
N TYR A 115 0.17 -4.82 5.52
CA TYR A 115 0.89 -6.08 5.74
C TYR A 115 1.51 -6.56 4.42
N GLU A 116 2.64 -7.27 4.52
CA GLU A 116 3.34 -7.82 3.35
C GLU A 116 2.55 -8.99 2.75
N VAL A 117 2.27 -8.92 1.45
CA VAL A 117 1.63 -10.01 0.69
C VAL A 117 2.67 -10.90 0.03
N GLY A 118 3.81 -10.30 -0.35
CA GLY A 118 4.92 -11.02 -0.96
C GLY A 118 5.84 -10.11 -1.76
N VAL A 119 6.79 -10.72 -2.45
CA VAL A 119 7.78 -10.01 -3.28
C VAL A 119 7.50 -10.29 -4.75
N ALA A 120 7.30 -9.23 -5.53
CA ALA A 120 7.29 -9.27 -6.98
C ALA A 120 8.71 -9.02 -7.52
N LYS A 121 9.18 -9.88 -8.44
CA LYS A 121 10.42 -9.67 -9.17
C LYS A 121 10.12 -9.04 -10.52
N GLN A 122 11.14 -8.40 -11.09
CA GLN A 122 11.18 -7.95 -12.48
C GLN A 122 9.90 -7.26 -12.96
N LEU A 123 9.35 -6.32 -12.18
CA LEU A 123 8.20 -5.52 -12.61
C LEU A 123 8.64 -4.68 -13.83
N VAL A 124 8.18 -5.07 -15.01
CA VAL A 124 8.57 -4.49 -16.30
C VAL A 124 7.89 -3.14 -16.47
N MET A 125 8.65 -2.10 -16.80
CA MET A 125 8.09 -0.78 -17.12
C MET A 125 7.57 -0.74 -18.56
N ALA A 126 6.38 -0.17 -18.73
CA ALA A 126 5.88 0.22 -20.05
C ALA A 126 6.76 1.31 -20.65
N ASP A 127 6.87 1.37 -21.99
CA ASP A 127 7.73 2.36 -22.66
C ASP A 127 7.24 3.80 -22.39
N ASP A 128 5.93 3.96 -22.25
CA ASP A 128 5.22 5.22 -22.00
C ASP A 128 4.80 5.42 -20.53
N ILE A 129 5.43 4.69 -19.60
CA ILE A 129 5.20 4.84 -18.16
C ILE A 129 5.30 6.31 -17.71
N GLU A 130 4.43 6.67 -16.75
CA GLU A 130 4.43 7.95 -16.08
C GLU A 130 4.70 7.78 -14.58
N LEU A 131 5.53 8.65 -14.03
CA LEU A 131 5.70 8.85 -12.58
C LEU A 131 5.08 10.20 -12.22
N SER A 132 4.20 10.19 -11.23
CA SER A 132 3.66 11.37 -10.57
C SER A 132 4.22 11.41 -9.16
N ASP A 133 5.20 12.30 -8.92
CA ASP A 133 5.91 12.40 -7.66
C ASP A 133 5.52 13.67 -6.89
N GLY A 134 4.61 13.50 -5.92
CA GLY A 134 4.16 14.52 -4.99
C GLY A 134 4.77 14.38 -3.59
N ALA A 135 5.89 13.66 -3.43
CA ALA A 135 6.45 13.40 -2.10
C ALA A 135 7.12 14.61 -1.43
N ALA A 136 7.29 15.73 -2.14
CA ALA A 136 8.03 16.89 -1.63
C ALA A 136 7.32 17.62 -0.48
N ASP A 137 5.98 17.71 -0.51
CA ASP A 137 5.15 18.39 0.49
C ASP A 137 3.67 18.00 0.32
N PHE A 138 2.87 18.05 1.39
CA PHE A 138 1.43 17.75 1.36
C PHE A 138 0.64 18.66 0.38
N GLU A 139 1.06 19.91 0.18
CA GLU A 139 0.38 20.87 -0.69
C GLU A 139 1.06 21.03 -2.07
N ALA A 140 2.13 20.28 -2.35
CA ALA A 140 2.85 20.41 -3.61
C ALA A 140 2.09 19.74 -4.78
N ASP A 141 2.07 20.43 -5.92
CA ASP A 141 1.71 19.79 -7.18
C ASP A 141 2.75 18.71 -7.51
N PRO A 142 2.32 17.50 -7.94
CA PRO A 142 3.26 16.43 -8.26
C PRO A 142 4.13 16.77 -9.46
N VAL A 143 5.40 16.39 -9.39
CA VAL A 143 6.33 16.45 -10.52
C VAL A 143 6.06 15.25 -11.43
N ILE A 144 5.69 15.53 -12.68
CA ILE A 144 5.38 14.49 -13.66
C ILE A 144 6.62 14.16 -14.50
N VAL A 145 7.01 12.88 -14.50
CA VAL A 145 8.09 12.33 -15.32
C VAL A 145 7.51 11.28 -16.27
N LYS A 146 7.85 11.32 -17.56
CA LYS A 146 7.30 10.40 -18.56
C LYS A 146 8.39 9.68 -19.34
N GLY A 147 8.10 8.44 -19.70
CA GLY A 147 8.97 7.56 -20.46
C GLY A 147 9.88 6.73 -19.56
N ASP A 148 10.01 5.45 -19.90
CA ASP A 148 10.68 4.42 -19.11
C ASP A 148 12.07 4.81 -18.61
N ARG A 149 12.90 5.44 -19.45
CA ARG A 149 14.27 5.82 -19.09
C ARG A 149 14.29 6.95 -18.07
N ALA A 150 13.47 7.98 -18.28
CA ALA A 150 13.43 9.14 -17.40
C ALA A 150 12.80 8.79 -16.04
N VAL A 151 11.75 7.97 -16.05
CA VAL A 151 11.12 7.44 -14.84
C VAL A 151 12.11 6.56 -14.06
N CYS A 152 12.80 5.64 -14.75
CA CYS A 152 13.85 4.82 -14.13
C CYS A 152 14.96 5.67 -13.49
N ASP A 153 15.45 6.70 -14.18
CA ASP A 153 16.45 7.61 -13.62
C ASP A 153 15.92 8.39 -12.41
N ALA A 154 14.67 8.86 -12.45
CA ALA A 154 14.06 9.55 -11.30
C ALA A 154 13.98 8.63 -10.07
N MET A 155 13.45 7.42 -10.26
CA MET A 155 13.27 6.46 -9.15
C MET A 155 14.60 5.97 -8.56
N SER A 156 15.63 5.78 -9.40
CA SER A 156 16.96 5.36 -8.94
C SER A 156 17.73 6.45 -8.20
N ASN A 157 17.46 7.74 -8.47
CA ASN A 157 18.14 8.86 -7.83
C ASN A 157 17.34 9.45 -6.65
N GLU A 158 16.41 8.67 -6.12
CA GLU A 158 15.62 9.09 -4.97
C GLU A 158 16.51 9.37 -3.75
N GLU A 159 16.34 10.55 -3.13
CA GLU A 159 17.13 11.01 -1.97
C GLU A 159 16.29 11.28 -0.71
N ASP A 160 14.97 11.21 -0.79
CA ASP A 160 14.09 11.38 0.37
C ASP A 160 14.35 10.35 1.46
N GLY A 161 14.25 10.79 2.71
CA GLY A 161 14.55 9.97 3.88
C GLY A 161 13.59 8.80 4.10
N TYR A 162 12.38 8.86 3.52
CA TYR A 162 11.39 7.79 3.63
C TYR A 162 11.43 6.80 2.46
N GLY A 163 12.19 7.12 1.40
CA GLY A 163 12.34 6.29 0.20
C GLY A 163 10.99 5.89 -0.43
N TRP A 164 10.98 4.74 -1.10
CA TRP A 164 9.78 4.15 -1.69
C TRP A 164 9.18 3.14 -0.71
N ASN A 165 8.04 3.47 -0.10
CA ASN A 165 7.39 2.65 0.90
C ASN A 165 5.89 2.48 0.64
N ALA A 166 5.27 1.49 1.31
CA ALA A 166 3.87 1.13 1.10
C ALA A 166 2.88 2.28 1.34
N GLY A 167 3.22 3.18 2.28
CA GLY A 167 2.38 4.32 2.64
C GLY A 167 2.42 5.45 1.60
N ASN A 168 3.51 5.55 0.85
CA ASN A 168 3.71 6.65 -0.09
C ASN A 168 3.70 6.23 -1.56
N THR A 169 3.90 4.96 -1.90
CA THR A 169 4.15 4.50 -3.27
C THR A 169 3.09 3.51 -3.74
N THR A 170 2.51 3.80 -4.91
CA THR A 170 1.67 2.84 -5.65
C THR A 170 2.13 2.68 -7.08
N VAL A 171 1.89 1.49 -7.65
CA VAL A 171 2.10 1.20 -9.07
C VAL A 171 0.83 0.67 -9.70
N THR A 172 0.54 1.11 -10.91
CA THR A 172 -0.55 0.57 -11.73
C THR A 172 0.03 -0.38 -12.78
N ILE A 173 -0.46 -1.61 -12.77
CA ILE A 173 -0.12 -2.67 -13.71
C ILE A 173 -1.23 -2.79 -14.76
N GLN A 174 -0.85 -2.82 -16.03
CA GLN A 174 -1.74 -3.11 -17.15
C GLN A 174 -1.03 -4.00 -18.16
N ASN A 175 -1.68 -5.10 -18.56
CA ASN A 175 -1.13 -6.09 -19.48
C ASN A 175 0.24 -6.65 -19.03
N GLY A 176 0.46 -6.72 -17.71
CA GLY A 176 1.71 -7.20 -17.10
C GLY A 176 2.89 -6.23 -17.11
N GLU A 177 2.68 -4.96 -17.47
CA GLU A 177 3.68 -3.88 -17.36
C GLU A 177 3.22 -2.81 -16.37
N VAL A 178 4.16 -2.16 -15.70
CA VAL A 178 3.92 -0.95 -14.89
C VAL A 178 3.70 0.21 -15.85
N THR A 179 2.49 0.77 -15.85
CA THR A 179 2.12 1.91 -16.69
C THR A 179 2.15 3.23 -15.94
N HIS A 180 2.02 3.20 -14.61
CA HIS A 180 2.01 4.41 -13.80
C HIS A 180 2.60 4.15 -12.42
N VAL A 181 3.33 5.12 -11.88
CA VAL A 181 3.81 5.15 -10.50
C VAL A 181 3.31 6.44 -9.87
N ASP A 182 2.59 6.35 -8.76
CA ASP A 182 2.24 7.51 -7.95
C ASP A 182 3.03 7.45 -6.65
N ARG A 183 3.66 8.58 -6.30
CA ARG A 183 4.20 8.79 -4.97
C ARG A 183 3.60 10.03 -4.34
N ILE A 184 3.13 9.88 -3.10
CA ILE A 184 2.51 10.96 -2.34
C ILE A 184 3.38 11.35 -1.14
N TRP A 185 3.16 12.54 -0.62
CA TRP A 185 3.76 12.92 0.66
C TRP A 185 3.15 12.12 1.81
N VAL A 186 4.00 11.72 2.75
CA VAL A 186 3.62 11.15 4.05
C VAL A 186 4.33 11.93 5.17
N PRO A 187 3.69 12.23 6.31
CA PRO A 187 4.27 12.99 7.43
C PRO A 187 5.50 12.33 8.06
#